data_AF-A0A820U6D4-F1
#
_entry.id   AF-A0A820U6D4-F1
#
_cell.length_a   1.000
_cell.length_b   1.000
_cell.length_c   1.000
_cell.angle_alpha   90.00
_cell.angle_beta   90.00
_cell.angle_gamma   90.00
#
_symmetry.space_group_name_H-M   'P 1'
#
loop_
_entity.id
_entity.type
_entity.pdbx_description
1 polymer ?
#
loop_
_entity_poly.entity_id
_entity_poly.type
_entity_poly.pdbx_seq_one_letter_code
_entity_poly.pdbx_strand_id
1 'polypeptide(L)'
;MTLNERANSIITDSLINEYKQNGVVCIRQLLTNNEIDLLRQGIDENLTHPSSRFKVASQSDDTGRFVEDFRTWENNSYYKQFIYESPCAAVAGLLMESSIREAVIIEFARSFNV
;
A
#
# COMPACT_ATOMS: atom_id res chain seq x y z
N MET A 1 7.70 12.36 -15.48
CA MET A 1 7.01 11.10 -15.78
C MET A 1 5.75 11.06 -14.94
N THR A 2 4.59 10.81 -15.55
CA THR A 2 3.30 10.68 -14.85
C THR A 2 3.21 9.35 -14.09
N LEU A 3 2.22 9.19 -13.21
CA LEU A 3 1.98 7.93 -12.49
C LEU A 3 1.68 6.77 -13.45
N ASN A 4 0.91 7.03 -14.51
CA ASN A 4 0.62 6.04 -15.54
C ASN A 4 1.88 5.67 -16.35
N GLU A 5 2.73 6.63 -16.70
CA GLU A 5 4.00 6.34 -17.38
C GLU A 5 4.93 5.51 -16.51
N ARG A 6 5.03 5.81 -15.20
CA ARG A 6 5.80 4.99 -14.24
C ARG A 6 5.25 3.57 -14.11
N ALA A 7 3.93 3.40 -14.10
CA ALA A 7 3.33 2.07 -14.04
C ALA A 7 3.60 1.29 -15.34
N ASN A 8 3.36 1.91 -16.50
CA ASN A 8 3.59 1.27 -17.81
C ASN A 8 5.06 0.91 -18.06
N SER A 9 6.03 1.61 -17.47
CA SER A 9 7.45 1.26 -17.63
C SER A 9 7.87 0.04 -16.81
N ILE A 10 7.06 -0.36 -15.82
CA ILE A 10 7.36 -1.49 -14.92
C ILE A 10 6.48 -2.70 -15.24
N ILE A 11 5.19 -2.49 -15.53
CA ILE A 11 4.23 -3.57 -15.75
C ILE A 11 4.38 -4.15 -17.16
N THR A 12 4.70 -5.44 -17.21
CA THR A 12 4.87 -6.21 -18.45
C THR A 12 3.77 -7.26 -18.56
N ASP A 13 3.56 -7.79 -19.77
CA ASP A 13 2.65 -8.91 -20.01
C ASP A 13 3.01 -10.14 -19.17
N SER A 14 4.30 -10.34 -18.88
CA SER A 14 4.75 -11.41 -17.99
C SER A 14 4.23 -11.23 -16.56
N LEU A 15 4.30 -10.02 -16.01
CA LEU A 15 3.80 -9.72 -14.66
C LEU A 15 2.27 -9.82 -14.59
N ILE A 16 1.58 -9.39 -15.65
CA ILE A 16 0.11 -9.54 -15.76
C ILE A 16 -0.26 -11.03 -15.77
N ASN A 17 0.43 -11.85 -16.56
CA ASN A 17 0.16 -13.29 -16.61
C ASN A 17 0.49 -13.99 -15.29
N GLU A 18 1.60 -13.61 -14.63
CA GLU A 18 1.97 -14.14 -13.32
C GLU A 18 0.90 -13.82 -12.27
N TYR A 19 0.41 -12.57 -12.24
CA TYR A 19 -0.70 -12.17 -11.37
C TYR A 19 -1.98 -12.95 -11.67
N LYS A 20 -2.35 -13.13 -12.94
CA LYS A 20 -3.54 -13.91 -13.34
C LYS A 20 -3.46 -15.37 -12.90
N GLN A 21 -2.27 -15.98 -12.96
CA GLN A 21 -2.07 -17.38 -12.62
C GLN A 21 -1.98 -17.60 -11.11
N ASN A 22 -1.28 -16.72 -10.39
CA ASN A 22 -0.95 -16.92 -8.98
C ASN A 22 -1.84 -16.12 -8.01
N GLY A 23 -2.59 -15.13 -8.52
CA GLY A 23 -3.33 -14.16 -7.71
C GLY A 23 -2.46 -13.10 -7.03
N VAL A 24 -1.13 -13.17 -7.21
CA VAL A 24 -0.15 -12.26 -6.59
C VAL A 24 1.10 -12.16 -7.48
N VAL A 25 1.78 -11.01 -7.47
CA VAL A 25 3.05 -10.79 -8.17
C VAL A 25 3.94 -9.82 -7.39
N CYS A 26 5.26 -10.00 -7.46
CA CYS A 26 6.22 -9.10 -6.82
C CYS A 26 6.69 -8.01 -7.77
N ILE A 27 6.46 -6.74 -7.40
CA ILE A 27 6.94 -5.58 -8.16
C ILE A 27 8.03 -4.88 -7.35
N ARG A 28 9.24 -4.84 -7.91
CA ARG A 28 10.41 -4.20 -7.29
C ARG A 28 10.59 -2.78 -7.81
N GLN A 29 11.16 -1.90 -6.98
CA GLN A 29 11.50 -0.52 -7.34
C GLN A 29 10.32 0.35 -7.82
N LEU A 30 9.08 0.03 -7.42
CA LEU A 30 7.91 0.82 -7.77
C LEU A 30 7.89 2.18 -7.06
N LEU A 31 8.16 2.16 -5.76
CA LEU A 31 8.09 3.32 -4.88
C LEU A 31 9.44 4.03 -4.79
N THR A 32 9.38 5.35 -4.78
CA THR A 32 10.51 6.24 -4.51
C THR A 32 10.78 6.33 -3.01
N ASN A 33 11.97 6.79 -2.62
CA ASN A 33 12.30 7.04 -1.22
C ASN A 33 11.31 8.03 -0.56
N ASN A 34 10.91 9.08 -1.28
CA ASN A 34 9.94 10.06 -0.76
C ASN A 34 8.57 9.43 -0.50
N GLU A 35 8.08 8.55 -1.38
CA GLU A 35 6.82 7.82 -1.18
C GLU A 35 6.92 6.86 0.01
N ILE A 36 8.09 6.22 0.21
CA ILE A 36 8.33 5.37 1.38
C ILE A 36 8.35 6.20 2.66
N ASP A 37 8.98 7.36 2.67
CA ASP A 37 9.04 8.26 3.83
C ASP A 37 7.67 8.87 4.16
N LEU A 38 6.85 9.15 3.14
CA LEU A 38 5.46 9.56 3.31
C LEU A 38 4.65 8.48 4.04
N LEU A 39 4.83 7.21 3.66
CA LEU A 39 4.17 6.10 4.33
C LEU A 39 4.63 5.90 5.76
N ARG A 40 5.93 6.04 6.04
CA ARG A 40 6.45 5.99 7.41
C ARG A 40 5.77 7.02 8.31
N GLN A 41 5.66 8.26 7.84
CA GLN A 41 4.95 9.32 8.57
C GLN A 41 3.46 8.99 8.76
N GLY A 42 2.80 8.47 7.72
CA GLY A 42 1.40 8.04 7.82
C GLY A 42 1.19 6.92 8.85
N ILE A 43 2.10 5.95 8.90
CA ILE A 43 2.07 4.86 9.89
C ILE A 43 2.27 5.40 11.30
N ASP A 44 3.28 6.24 11.52
CA ASP A 44 3.56 6.80 12.84
C ASP A 44 2.35 7.63 13.34
N GLU A 45 1.78 8.48 12.49
CA GLU A 45 0.57 9.27 12.79
C GLU A 45 -0.64 8.38 13.13
N ASN A 46 -0.83 7.28 12.39
CA ASN A 46 -1.94 6.35 12.64
C ASN A 46 -1.77 5.59 13.97
N LEU A 47 -0.54 5.29 14.35
CA LEU A 47 -0.24 4.61 15.61
C LEU A 47 -0.39 5.54 16.81
N THR A 48 -0.10 6.84 16.66
CA THR A 48 -0.32 7.85 17.71
C THR A 48 -1.79 8.26 17.83
N HIS A 49 -2.52 8.27 16.71
CA HIS A 49 -3.92 8.69 16.63
C HIS A 49 -4.79 7.61 15.96
N PRO A 50 -4.94 6.43 16.59
CA PRO A 50 -5.71 5.33 16.01
C PRO A 50 -7.18 5.70 15.85
N SER A 51 -7.82 5.19 14.80
CA SER A 51 -9.25 5.38 14.58
C SER A 51 -10.09 4.50 15.52
N SER A 52 -11.39 4.75 15.56
CA SER A 52 -12.35 3.89 16.27
C SER A 52 -12.41 2.45 15.74
N ARG A 53 -11.85 2.18 14.55
CA ARG A 53 -11.79 0.86 13.93
C ARG A 53 -10.46 0.13 14.18
N PHE A 54 -9.54 0.74 14.91
CA PHE A 54 -8.24 0.13 15.20
C PHE A 54 -8.39 -1.20 15.92
N LYS A 55 -7.62 -2.20 15.49
CA LYS A 55 -7.54 -3.53 16.08
C LYS A 55 -6.09 -3.95 16.27
N VAL A 56 -5.82 -4.64 17.36
CA VAL A 56 -4.60 -5.42 17.53
C VAL A 56 -4.97 -6.86 17.21
N ALA A 57 -4.37 -7.40 16.16
CA ALA A 57 -4.63 -8.75 15.68
C ALA A 57 -3.58 -9.76 16.19
N SER A 58 -2.46 -9.29 16.72
CA SER A 58 -1.50 -10.12 17.48
C SER A 58 -1.96 -10.36 18.92
N GLN A 59 -1.61 -11.51 19.48
CA GLN A 59 -1.74 -11.81 20.90
C GLN A 59 -0.63 -11.15 21.72
N SER A 60 -0.79 -11.15 23.05
CA SER A 60 0.19 -10.56 23.97
C SER A 60 1.51 -11.33 24.05
N ASP A 61 1.49 -12.62 23.70
CA ASP A 61 2.65 -13.52 23.69
C ASP A 61 3.30 -13.67 22.29
N ASP A 62 2.74 -13.03 21.26
CA ASP A 62 3.38 -12.97 19.94
C ASP A 62 4.66 -12.12 20.01
N THR A 63 5.71 -12.54 19.29
CA THR A 63 7.01 -11.83 19.25
C THR A 63 6.96 -10.50 18.48
N GLY A 64 5.80 -10.12 17.97
CA GLY A 64 5.60 -8.91 17.19
C GLY A 64 4.18 -8.38 17.34
N ARG A 65 4.02 -7.08 17.07
CA ARG A 65 2.73 -6.41 17.16
C ARG A 65 2.14 -6.22 15.77
N PHE A 66 0.98 -6.83 15.51
CA PHE A 66 0.24 -6.67 14.26
C PHE A 66 -1.06 -5.90 14.53
N VAL A 67 -1.26 -4.82 13.78
CA VAL A 67 -2.39 -3.91 13.97
C VAL A 67 -3.03 -3.58 12.64
N GLU A 68 -4.34 -3.39 12.68
CA GLU A 68 -5.15 -3.04 11.52
C GLU A 68 -5.96 -1.79 11.85
N ASP A 69 -6.07 -0.88 10.89
CA ASP A 69 -6.95 0.26 11.01
C ASP A 69 -7.56 0.62 9.65
N PHE A 70 -8.87 0.80 9.62
CA PHE A 70 -9.66 0.80 8.38
C PHE A 70 -10.17 2.19 8.03
N ARG A 71 -10.04 2.55 6.74
CA ARG A 71 -10.48 3.84 6.17
C ARG A 71 -9.79 5.06 6.78
N THR A 72 -8.51 4.90 7.12
CA THR A 72 -7.69 5.92 7.78
C THR A 72 -7.34 7.10 6.86
N TRP A 73 -7.36 6.92 5.53
CA TRP A 73 -7.06 7.99 4.55
C TRP A 73 -8.03 9.17 4.59
N GLU A 74 -9.21 9.03 5.18
CA GLU A 74 -10.13 10.17 5.36
C GLU A 74 -9.57 11.19 6.35
N ASN A 75 -8.81 10.72 7.35
CA ASN A 75 -8.31 11.52 8.47
C ASN A 75 -6.77 11.61 8.52
N ASN A 76 -6.06 10.76 7.78
CA ASN A 76 -4.61 10.74 7.68
C ASN A 76 -4.18 11.26 6.30
N SER A 77 -3.68 12.50 6.26
CA SER A 77 -3.30 13.18 5.01
C SER A 77 -2.15 12.48 4.28
N TYR A 78 -1.22 11.83 4.99
CA TYR A 78 -0.12 11.08 4.39
C TYR A 78 -0.64 9.86 3.62
N TYR A 79 -1.56 9.09 4.20
CA TYR A 79 -2.21 7.97 3.51
C TYR A 79 -3.04 8.44 2.32
N LYS A 80 -3.80 9.53 2.49
CA LYS A 80 -4.58 10.12 1.40
C LYS A 80 -3.66 10.48 0.22
N GLN A 81 -2.59 11.21 0.51
CA GLN A 81 -1.62 11.61 -0.49
C GLN A 81 -1.01 10.37 -1.17
N PHE A 82 -0.56 9.38 -0.41
CA PHE A 82 0.02 8.18 -1.00
C PHE A 82 -0.95 7.41 -1.91
N ILE A 83 -2.21 7.22 -1.47
CA ILE A 83 -3.21 6.47 -2.24
C ILE A 83 -3.47 7.14 -3.59
N TYR A 84 -3.57 8.48 -3.63
CA TYR A 84 -3.92 9.22 -4.84
C TYR A 84 -2.73 9.67 -5.69
N GLU A 85 -1.54 9.83 -5.09
CA GLU A 85 -0.36 10.40 -5.74
C GLU A 85 0.79 9.40 -5.95
N SER A 86 0.55 8.10 -5.74
CA SER A 86 1.51 7.03 -6.05
C SER A 86 1.08 6.21 -7.27
N PRO A 87 1.99 5.46 -7.92
CA PRO A 87 1.65 4.64 -9.08
C PRO A 87 0.87 3.36 -8.72
N CYS A 88 0.58 3.11 -7.43
CA CYS A 88 -0.06 1.88 -6.97
C CYS A 88 -1.41 1.62 -7.65
N ALA A 89 -2.29 2.62 -7.74
CA ALA A 89 -3.60 2.47 -8.39
C ALA A 89 -3.49 2.19 -9.89
N ALA A 90 -2.52 2.82 -10.57
CA ALA A 90 -2.26 2.56 -11.98
C ALA A 90 -1.72 1.13 -12.19
N VAL A 91 -0.80 0.67 -11.34
CA VAL A 91 -0.27 -0.70 -11.34
C VAL A 91 -1.38 -1.73 -11.13
N ALA A 92 -2.22 -1.54 -10.11
CA ALA A 92 -3.34 -2.44 -9.82
C ALA A 92 -4.30 -2.53 -11.02
N GLY A 93 -4.63 -1.39 -11.62
CA GLY A 93 -5.44 -1.33 -12.83
C GLY A 93 -4.85 -2.08 -14.01
N LEU A 94 -3.53 -2.00 -14.22
CA LEU A 94 -2.85 -2.75 -15.28
C LEU A 94 -2.85 -4.27 -15.01
N LEU A 95 -2.52 -4.69 -13.79
CA LEU A 95 -2.51 -6.11 -13.42
C LEU A 95 -3.89 -6.76 -13.53
N MET A 96 -4.94 -6.02 -13.16
CA MET A 96 -6.34 -6.47 -13.23
C MET A 96 -6.97 -6.27 -14.61
N GLU A 97 -6.26 -5.67 -15.57
CA GLU A 97 -6.81 -5.24 -16.87
C GLU A 97 -8.10 -4.41 -16.73
N SER A 98 -8.17 -3.63 -15.66
CA SER A 98 -9.33 -2.81 -15.32
C SER A 98 -9.26 -1.46 -16.01
N SER A 99 -10.41 -0.97 -16.48
CA SER A 99 -10.58 0.41 -16.93
C SER A 99 -10.65 1.40 -15.75
N ILE A 100 -10.85 0.93 -14.53
CA ILE A 100 -10.93 1.72 -13.28
C ILE A 100 -9.59 1.61 -12.52
N ARG A 101 -9.06 2.76 -12.08
CA ARG A 101 -7.73 2.90 -11.45
C ARG A 101 -7.74 3.86 -10.26
N GLU A 102 -8.68 3.68 -9.33
CA GLU A 102 -9.02 4.75 -8.36
C GLU A 102 -8.45 4.56 -6.95
N ALA A 103 -8.26 3.34 -6.46
CA ALA A 103 -7.71 3.11 -5.12
C ALA A 103 -7.15 1.70 -4.94
N VAL A 104 -6.11 1.59 -4.12
CA VAL A 104 -5.52 0.32 -3.67
C VAL A 104 -5.67 0.25 -2.16
N ILE A 105 -6.09 -0.92 -1.66
CA ILE A 105 -5.99 -1.24 -0.23
C ILE A 105 -4.51 -1.49 0.02
N ILE A 106 -3.89 -0.70 0.89
CA ILE A 106 -2.48 -0.86 1.22
C ILE A 106 -2.39 -1.32 2.66
N GLU A 107 -1.82 -2.50 2.83
CA GLU A 107 -1.49 -3.06 4.13
C GLU A 107 0.00 -2.81 4.40
N PHE A 108 0.29 -2.25 5.58
CA PHE A 108 1.66 -2.05 6.03
C PHE A 108 1.94 -2.94 7.23
N ALA A 109 2.87 -3.88 7.07
CA ALA A 109 3.47 -4.58 8.19
C ALA A 109 4.78 -3.89 8.57
N ARG A 110 4.83 -3.30 9.77
CA ARG A 110 6.09 -2.90 10.40
C ARG A 110 6.38 -3.91 11.50
N SER A 111 7.48 -4.64 11.41
CA SER A 111 7.98 -5.40 12.54
C SER A 111 8.42 -4.41 13.61
N PHE A 112 7.65 -4.33 14.69
CA PHE A 112 8.12 -3.73 15.93
C PHE A 112 9.06 -4.75 16.55
N ASN A 113 10.37 -4.51 16.46
CA ASN A 113 11.29 -5.19 17.37
C ASN A 113 10.96 -4.66 18.77
N VAL A 114 10.39 -5.53 19.61
CA VAL A 114 10.22 -5.29 21.04
C VAL A 114 11.55 -5.57 21.72
#